data_AF-A0A520ISS1-F1
#
_entry.id   AF-A0A520ISS1-F1
#
_cell.length_a   1.000
_cell.length_b   1.000
_cell.length_c   1.000
_cell.angle_alpha   90.00
_cell.angle_beta   90.00
_cell.angle_gamma   90.00
#
_symmetry.space_group_name_H-M   'P 1'
#
loop_
_entity.id
_entity.type
_entity.pdbx_description
1 polymer ?
#
loop_
_entity_poly.entity_id
_entity_poly.type
_entity_poly.pdbx_seq_one_letter_code
_entity_poly.pdbx_strand_id
1 'polypeptide(L)'
;MEKISTNSSRRTFLKSSLLAGGGLMIHFSGLAKFALPAGSAETPLIQLTEINGYVKISEDNIITLICPNPEFGQNVMTSLPMMVAEELDVDWKKVIVEMGPHDSVKLGAQFTGGSNSVRSYWRPLRMAGATARNMLMQAASQTWAVPIEEITSKAGILYHEKSGRNGTYGEFATKASAIPVPKEVKLKAVKDFKVVRTSQKNVEGTKIISGKPLFGLDYKHEGMLIAMIHHPPAFGMKLKSFDASAALKMPGIKNVFSLK
;
A
#
# COMPACT_ATOMS: atom_id res chain seq x y z
N MET A 1 10.78 35.70 28.16
CA MET A 1 10.38 34.29 28.39
C MET A 1 8.89 34.20 28.17
N GLU A 2 8.49 33.78 26.98
CA GLU A 2 7.09 33.76 26.56
C GLU A 2 6.49 32.38 26.87
N LYS A 3 5.54 32.32 27.80
CA LYS A 3 4.80 31.09 28.12
C LYS A 3 3.68 30.92 27.09
N ILE A 4 3.85 29.96 26.18
CA ILE A 4 2.81 29.56 25.24
C ILE A 4 1.90 28.55 25.95
N SER A 5 0.63 28.92 26.14
CA SER A 5 -0.43 28.05 26.63
C SER A 5 -0.77 27.00 25.56
N THR A 6 -0.61 25.71 25.89
CA THR A 6 -1.06 24.63 25.01
C THR A 6 -2.56 24.45 25.19
N ASN A 7 -3.29 24.99 24.21
CA ASN A 7 -4.74 24.94 24.15
C ASN A 7 -5.23 23.47 24.24
N SER A 8 -5.99 23.16 25.28
CA SER A 8 -6.50 21.80 25.53
C SER A 8 -7.47 21.42 24.41
N SER A 9 -7.07 20.47 23.55
CA SER A 9 -7.93 20.04 22.44
C SER A 9 -9.09 19.16 22.95
N ARG A 10 -10.24 19.21 22.27
CA ARG A 10 -11.40 18.34 22.52
C ARG A 10 -11.03 16.85 22.57
N ARG A 11 -10.00 16.45 21.82
CA ARG A 11 -9.46 15.09 21.76
C ARG A 11 -8.73 14.69 23.04
N THR A 12 -8.07 15.65 23.69
CA THR A 12 -7.40 15.45 24.98
C THR A 12 -8.43 15.33 26.08
N PHE A 13 -9.48 16.17 26.07
CA PHE A 13 -10.61 16.04 27.00
C PHE A 13 -11.30 14.68 26.91
N LEU A 14 -11.66 14.22 25.70
CA LEU A 14 -12.31 12.91 25.51
C LEU A 14 -11.43 11.74 26.00
N LYS A 15 -10.12 11.77 25.74
CA LYS A 15 -9.18 10.75 26.23
C LYS A 15 -9.08 10.76 27.76
N SER A 16 -9.02 11.94 28.36
CA SER A 16 -8.93 12.10 29.81
C SER A 16 -10.24 11.69 30.51
N SER A 17 -11.40 11.99 29.93
CA SER A 17 -12.71 11.59 30.47
C SER A 17 -12.93 10.08 30.43
N LEU A 18 -12.46 9.39 29.38
CA LEU A 18 -12.51 7.92 29.27
C LEU A 18 -11.64 7.20 30.31
N LEU A 19 -10.50 7.80 30.69
CA LEU A 19 -9.58 7.23 31.67
C LEU A 19 -10.01 7.50 33.12
N ALA A 20 -10.68 8.62 33.39
CA ALA A 20 -11.02 9.05 34.76
C ALA A 20 -12.42 8.64 35.23
N GLY A 21 -13.39 8.50 34.32
CA GLY A 21 -14.72 7.99 34.67
C GLY A 21 -14.98 6.74 33.84
N GLY A 22 -14.95 5.55 34.45
CA GLY A 22 -15.14 4.25 33.78
C GLY A 22 -16.37 4.24 32.87
N GLY A 23 -16.17 4.66 31.62
CA GLY A 23 -17.24 5.00 30.71
C GLY A 23 -17.87 3.75 30.14
N LEU A 24 -19.14 3.53 30.46
CA LEU A 24 -19.99 2.54 29.81
C LEU A 24 -20.02 2.81 28.29
N MET A 25 -19.37 1.97 27.49
CA MET A 25 -19.59 1.96 26.05
C MET A 25 -20.96 1.37 25.76
N ILE A 26 -21.96 2.21 25.50
CA ILE A 26 -23.24 1.75 24.95
C ILE A 26 -23.08 1.62 23.43
N HIS A 27 -22.97 0.38 22.97
CA HIS A 27 -22.93 0.03 21.56
C HIS A 27 -24.36 -0.01 20.99
N PHE A 28 -24.75 1.01 20.21
CA PHE A 28 -26.06 1.05 19.55
C PHE A 28 -26.04 0.32 18.20
N SER A 29 -26.02 -1.03 18.23
CA SER A 29 -26.20 -1.86 17.02
C SER A 29 -27.67 -2.08 16.62
N GLY A 30 -28.63 -1.62 17.42
CA GLY A 30 -30.06 -1.94 17.25
C GLY A 30 -30.81 -1.11 16.21
N LEU A 31 -30.36 0.12 15.91
CA LEU A 31 -31.09 1.04 15.02
C LEU A 31 -30.71 0.92 13.54
N ALA A 32 -29.59 0.27 13.22
CA ALA A 32 -29.18 0.01 11.84
C ALA A 32 -30.00 -1.10 11.14
N LYS A 33 -30.81 -1.87 11.90
CA LYS A 33 -31.62 -2.97 11.39
C LYS A 33 -32.95 -2.56 10.74
N PHE A 34 -33.31 -1.29 10.76
CA PHE A 34 -34.61 -0.81 10.27
C PHE A 34 -34.60 -0.16 8.88
N ALA A 35 -33.49 -0.20 8.13
CA ALA A 35 -33.41 0.57 6.88
C ALA A 35 -32.65 -0.08 5.70
N LEU A 36 -32.47 -1.41 5.65
CA LEU A 36 -31.85 -2.03 4.47
C LEU A 36 -32.58 -3.32 4.04
N PRO A 37 -32.88 -3.51 2.73
CA PRO A 37 -33.50 -4.74 2.24
C PRO A 37 -32.56 -5.93 2.46
N ALA A 38 -33.13 -7.05 2.89
CA ALA A 38 -32.44 -8.31 3.07
C ALA A 38 -31.82 -8.79 1.74
N GLY A 39 -30.49 -8.78 1.67
CA GLY A 39 -29.79 -9.16 0.44
C GLY A 39 -28.30 -8.85 0.42
N SER A 40 -27.58 -9.09 1.52
CA SER A 40 -26.15 -9.35 1.43
C SER A 40 -25.76 -10.26 2.58
N ALA A 41 -25.25 -11.45 2.27
CA ALA A 41 -24.54 -12.24 3.24
C ALA A 41 -23.35 -11.38 3.71
N GLU A 42 -23.35 -10.99 4.98
CA GLU A 42 -22.21 -10.33 5.60
C GLU A 42 -21.03 -11.29 5.49
N THR A 43 -20.16 -11.04 4.51
CA THR A 43 -18.84 -11.67 4.50
C THR A 43 -18.16 -11.17 5.77
N PRO A 44 -17.66 -12.06 6.66
CA PRO A 44 -17.03 -11.62 7.88
C PRO A 44 -15.95 -10.59 7.53
N LEU A 45 -16.09 -9.37 8.05
CA LEU A 45 -15.14 -8.30 7.84
C LEU A 45 -13.82 -8.75 8.47
N ILE A 46 -12.87 -9.17 7.65
CA ILE A 46 -11.52 -9.50 8.10
C ILE A 46 -10.95 -8.25 8.77
N GLN A 47 -10.77 -8.30 10.09
CA GLN A 47 -10.21 -7.19 10.84
C GLN A 47 -8.69 -7.17 10.62
N LEU A 48 -8.23 -6.16 9.88
CA LEU A 48 -6.81 -5.95 9.61
C LEU A 48 -6.22 -5.00 10.66
N THR A 49 -5.15 -5.44 11.32
CA THR A 49 -4.37 -4.61 12.24
C THR A 49 -3.26 -3.90 11.48
N GLU A 50 -3.24 -2.56 11.52
CA GLU A 50 -2.18 -1.73 10.95
C GLU A 50 -0.95 -1.80 11.88
N ILE A 51 0.11 -2.50 11.44
CA ILE A 51 1.40 -2.53 12.16
C ILE A 51 2.15 -1.21 11.93
N ASN A 52 2.14 -0.75 10.68
CA ASN A 52 2.57 0.57 10.26
C ASN A 52 1.87 0.92 8.93
N GLY A 53 2.16 2.10 8.36
CA GLY A 53 1.50 2.56 7.13
C GLY A 53 1.65 1.63 5.91
N TYR A 54 2.62 0.71 5.90
CA TYR A 54 2.89 -0.18 4.76
C TYR A 54 2.50 -1.64 5.01
N VAL A 55 2.20 -2.03 6.24
CA VAL A 55 1.96 -3.43 6.64
C VAL A 55 0.70 -3.52 7.49
N LYS A 56 -0.27 -4.30 6.99
CA LYS A 56 -1.46 -4.70 7.75
C LYS A 56 -1.49 -6.22 7.86
N ILE A 57 -1.91 -6.74 9.01
CA ILE A 57 -1.97 -8.18 9.27
C ILE A 57 -3.27 -8.49 10.00
N SER A 58 -4.04 -9.47 9.52
CA SER A 58 -5.22 -9.98 10.24
C SER A 58 -4.83 -11.06 11.25
N GLU A 59 -5.71 -11.34 12.20
CA GLU A 59 -5.54 -12.47 13.14
C GLU A 59 -5.47 -13.82 12.42
N ASP A 60 -6.21 -13.97 11.29
CA ASP A 60 -6.13 -15.13 10.38
C ASP A 60 -4.85 -15.16 9.51
N ASN A 61 -3.86 -14.34 9.85
CA ASN A 61 -2.56 -14.25 9.19
C ASN A 61 -2.63 -13.85 7.69
N ILE A 62 -3.63 -13.04 7.33
CA ILE A 62 -3.66 -12.37 6.02
C ILE A 62 -2.75 -11.15 6.10
N ILE A 63 -1.67 -11.17 5.31
CA ILE A 63 -0.66 -10.11 5.29
C ILE A 63 -0.90 -9.24 4.07
N THR A 64 -1.26 -7.98 4.30
CA THR A 64 -1.51 -6.98 3.27
C THR A 64 -0.41 -5.93 3.26
N LEU A 65 0.20 -5.72 2.09
CA LEU A 65 1.25 -4.72 1.86
C LEU A 65 0.68 -3.56 1.06
N ILE A 66 0.97 -2.35 1.51
CA ILE A 66 0.45 -1.12 0.89
C ILE A 66 1.48 -0.54 -0.08
N CYS A 67 1.10 -0.40 -1.34
CA CYS A 67 1.89 0.34 -2.33
C CYS A 67 1.63 1.84 -2.19
N PRO A 68 2.65 2.67 -1.93
CA PRO A 68 2.45 4.11 -1.77
C PRO A 68 2.22 4.82 -3.10
N ASN A 69 2.88 4.36 -4.17
CA ASN A 69 2.90 5.07 -5.45
C ASN A 69 1.81 4.58 -6.41
N PRO A 70 1.20 5.49 -7.18
CA PRO A 70 0.19 5.12 -8.15
C PRO A 70 0.76 4.30 -9.32
N GLU A 71 -0.02 3.32 -9.77
CA GLU A 71 0.32 2.38 -10.84
C GLU A 71 -0.27 2.83 -12.18
N PHE A 72 0.57 2.88 -13.21
CA PHE A 72 0.18 3.28 -14.57
C PHE A 72 0.80 2.37 -15.66
N GLY A 73 1.31 1.18 -15.29
CA GLY A 73 1.90 0.19 -16.20
C GLY A 73 3.37 -0.14 -15.92
N GLN A 74 4.03 0.59 -15.03
CA GLN A 74 5.45 0.44 -14.69
C GLN A 74 5.74 -0.62 -13.62
N ASN A 75 4.71 -1.25 -13.05
CA ASN A 75 4.81 -2.34 -12.07
C ASN A 75 5.30 -1.91 -10.67
N VAL A 76 4.94 -0.71 -10.20
CA VAL A 76 5.20 -0.26 -8.81
C VAL A 76 4.40 -1.05 -7.79
N MET A 77 3.19 -1.48 -8.13
CA MET A 77 2.34 -2.31 -7.26
C MET A 77 3.00 -3.67 -6.94
N THR A 78 3.93 -4.16 -7.77
CA THR A 78 4.70 -5.37 -7.44
C THR A 78 6.04 -5.00 -6.82
N SER A 79 6.81 -4.16 -7.50
CA SER A 79 8.21 -3.91 -7.15
C SER A 79 8.41 -3.20 -5.81
N LEU A 80 7.52 -2.27 -5.43
CA LEU A 80 7.64 -1.55 -4.16
C LEU A 80 7.27 -2.45 -2.97
N PRO A 81 6.12 -3.15 -2.94
CA PRO A 81 5.79 -4.06 -1.85
C PRO A 81 6.77 -5.23 -1.70
N MET A 82 7.43 -5.69 -2.77
CA MET A 82 8.49 -6.70 -2.66
C MET A 82 9.63 -6.28 -1.69
N MET A 83 9.93 -4.99 -1.59
CA MET A 83 10.94 -4.48 -0.64
C MET A 83 10.49 -4.61 0.82
N VAL A 84 9.19 -4.37 1.06
CA VAL A 84 8.56 -4.58 2.37
C VAL A 84 8.54 -6.07 2.69
N ALA A 85 8.08 -6.90 1.76
CA ALA A 85 8.00 -8.36 1.90
C ALA A 85 9.36 -9.00 2.21
N GLU A 86 10.41 -8.53 1.53
CA GLU A 86 11.79 -8.99 1.75
C GLU A 86 12.20 -8.77 3.20
N GLU A 87 12.03 -7.56 3.73
CA GLU A 87 12.45 -7.24 5.09
C GLU A 87 11.50 -7.78 6.15
N LEU A 88 10.20 -7.88 5.85
CA LEU A 88 9.18 -8.49 6.69
C LEU A 88 9.36 -10.02 6.79
N ASP A 89 10.11 -10.61 5.86
CA ASP A 89 10.44 -12.04 5.78
C ASP A 89 9.21 -12.94 5.59
N VAL A 90 8.35 -12.54 4.65
CA VAL A 90 7.10 -13.22 4.30
C VAL A 90 7.21 -13.91 2.95
N ASP A 91 6.42 -14.97 2.76
CA ASP A 91 6.27 -15.60 1.45
C ASP A 91 5.46 -14.68 0.53
N TRP A 92 6.08 -14.20 -0.54
CA TRP A 92 5.43 -13.34 -1.54
C TRP A 92 4.14 -13.94 -2.11
N LYS A 93 4.03 -15.27 -2.18
CA LYS A 93 2.82 -15.92 -2.70
C LYS A 93 1.61 -15.80 -1.77
N LYS A 94 1.84 -15.44 -0.50
CA LYS A 94 0.81 -15.34 0.54
C LYS A 94 0.48 -13.89 0.93
N VAL A 95 1.10 -12.90 0.29
CA VAL A 95 0.79 -11.49 0.56
C VAL A 95 -0.27 -10.98 -0.40
N ILE A 96 -1.13 -10.12 0.12
CA ILE A 96 -2.04 -9.29 -0.66
C ILE A 96 -1.38 -7.94 -0.84
N VAL A 97 -1.47 -7.36 -2.04
CA VAL A 97 -1.05 -5.99 -2.27
C VAL A 97 -2.27 -5.12 -2.50
N GLU A 98 -2.30 -3.98 -1.82
CA GLU A 98 -3.30 -2.95 -2.01
C GLU A 98 -2.66 -1.62 -2.39
N MET A 99 -3.37 -0.83 -3.20
CA MET A 99 -3.01 0.55 -3.46
C MET A 99 -3.30 1.39 -2.21
N GLY A 100 -2.33 2.15 -1.74
CA GLY A 100 -2.52 3.06 -0.61
C GLY A 100 -3.45 4.23 -0.95
N PRO A 101 -4.20 4.75 0.04
CA PRO A 101 -4.91 6.02 -0.13
C PRO A 101 -3.91 7.16 -0.31
N HIS A 102 -4.37 8.33 -0.74
CA HIS A 102 -3.53 9.52 -0.71
C HIS A 102 -3.34 10.00 0.73
N ASP A 103 -2.16 9.78 1.30
CA ASP A 103 -1.75 10.20 2.65
C ASP A 103 -0.23 10.41 2.68
N SER A 104 0.20 11.64 2.40
CA SER A 104 1.62 11.96 2.33
C SER A 104 2.34 11.95 3.69
N VAL A 105 1.58 11.99 4.78
CA VAL A 105 2.13 11.94 6.14
C VAL A 105 2.49 10.51 6.50
N LYS A 106 1.61 9.55 6.22
CA LYS A 106 1.84 8.13 6.51
C LYS A 106 2.71 7.44 5.46
N LEU A 107 2.46 7.72 4.18
CA LEU A 107 3.03 6.98 3.06
C LEU A 107 4.15 7.73 2.33
N GLY A 108 4.49 8.94 2.78
CA GLY A 108 5.49 9.78 2.11
C GLY A 108 4.99 10.38 0.80
N ALA A 109 5.90 10.95 0.01
CA ALA A 109 5.53 11.58 -1.26
C ALA A 109 5.05 10.54 -2.29
N GLN A 110 3.75 10.52 -2.58
CA GLN A 110 3.16 9.56 -3.51
C GLN A 110 3.20 10.11 -4.94
N PHE A 111 4.13 9.61 -5.74
CA PHE A 111 4.35 10.06 -7.11
C PHE A 111 5.07 9.01 -7.95
N THR A 112 4.57 8.75 -9.16
CA THR A 112 5.29 7.96 -10.17
C THR A 112 5.68 8.87 -11.33
N GLY A 113 6.99 9.00 -11.55
CA GLY A 113 7.57 9.71 -12.69
C GLY A 113 9.09 9.81 -12.56
N GLY A 114 9.76 10.25 -13.61
CA GLY A 114 11.22 10.49 -13.62
C GLY A 114 12.07 9.26 -13.28
N SER A 115 11.55 8.05 -13.50
CA SER A 115 12.18 6.78 -13.13
C SER A 115 12.62 6.73 -11.65
N ASN A 116 11.83 7.33 -10.76
CA ASN A 116 12.27 7.62 -9.40
C ASN A 116 11.65 6.73 -8.30
N SER A 117 10.55 6.03 -8.56
CA SER A 117 9.79 5.29 -7.54
C SER A 117 10.66 4.35 -6.69
N VAL A 118 11.40 3.43 -7.32
CA VAL A 118 12.30 2.50 -6.61
C VAL A 118 13.40 3.24 -5.85
N ARG A 119 14.01 4.26 -6.44
CA ARG A 119 15.12 5.00 -5.81
C ARG A 119 14.66 5.72 -4.54
N SER A 120 13.52 6.39 -4.59
CA SER A 120 12.96 7.12 -3.45
C SER A 120 12.47 6.20 -2.34
N TYR A 121 11.90 5.04 -2.69
CA TYR A 121 11.27 4.15 -1.72
C TYR A 121 12.12 2.96 -1.28
N TRP A 122 13.30 2.75 -1.89
CA TRP A 122 14.18 1.63 -1.55
C TRP A 122 14.48 1.51 -0.05
N ARG A 123 14.94 2.60 0.56
CA ARG A 123 15.28 2.62 1.99
C ARG A 123 14.02 2.68 2.88
N PRO A 124 13.04 3.59 2.64
CA PRO A 124 11.84 3.67 3.46
C PRO A 124 11.05 2.36 3.56
N LEU A 125 10.81 1.66 2.44
CA LEU A 125 10.02 0.43 2.44
C LEU A 125 10.73 -0.73 3.10
N ARG A 126 12.06 -0.82 2.92
CA ARG A 126 12.86 -1.79 3.64
C ARG A 126 12.85 -1.55 5.15
N MET A 127 12.98 -0.28 5.57
CA MET A 127 12.81 0.08 6.98
C MET A 127 11.42 -0.29 7.50
N ALA A 128 10.35 -0.02 6.74
CA ALA A 128 9.00 -0.37 7.14
C ALA A 128 8.81 -1.88 7.37
N GLY A 129 9.34 -2.72 6.46
CA GLY A 129 9.29 -4.18 6.61
C GLY A 129 10.12 -4.69 7.80
N ALA A 130 11.34 -4.16 7.97
CA ALA A 130 12.23 -4.56 9.07
C ALA A 130 11.68 -4.14 10.44
N THR A 131 11.09 -2.95 10.52
CA THR A 131 10.41 -2.42 11.69
C THR A 131 9.20 -3.27 12.06
N ALA A 132 8.33 -3.59 11.09
CA ALA A 132 7.19 -4.47 11.34
C ALA A 132 7.63 -5.85 11.85
N ARG A 133 8.64 -6.47 11.21
CA ARG A 133 9.22 -7.73 11.69
C ARG A 133 9.74 -7.62 13.12
N ASN A 134 10.49 -6.57 13.44
CA ASN A 134 11.05 -6.40 14.78
C ASN A 134 9.95 -6.22 15.84
N MET A 135 8.89 -5.47 15.54
CA MET A 135 7.73 -5.33 16.44
C MET A 135 7.00 -6.66 16.65
N LEU A 136 6.85 -7.48 15.60
CA LEU A 136 6.28 -8.82 15.70
C LEU A 136 7.16 -9.75 16.56
N MET A 137 8.48 -9.72 16.37
CA MET A 137 9.43 -10.47 17.19
C MET A 137 9.39 -10.02 18.67
N GLN A 138 9.28 -8.71 18.93
CA GLN A 138 9.12 -8.20 20.30
C GLN A 138 7.80 -8.69 20.93
N ALA A 139 6.70 -8.68 20.17
CA ALA A 139 5.42 -9.19 20.65
C ALA A 139 5.49 -10.68 21.01
N ALA A 140 6.13 -11.50 20.17
CA ALA A 140 6.37 -12.92 20.44
C ALA A 140 7.31 -13.13 21.63
N SER A 141 8.38 -12.35 21.76
CA SER A 141 9.30 -12.36 22.91
C SER A 141 8.57 -12.14 24.21
N GLN A 142 7.71 -11.12 24.25
CA GLN A 142 6.88 -10.82 25.42
C GLN A 142 5.81 -11.89 25.68
N THR A 143 5.29 -12.56 24.64
CA THR A 143 4.25 -13.60 24.79
C THR A 143 4.85 -14.92 25.25
N TRP A 144 6.01 -15.29 24.73
CA TRP A 144 6.69 -16.52 25.08
C TRP A 144 7.60 -16.39 26.30
N ALA A 145 7.84 -15.16 26.77
CA ALA A 145 8.75 -14.81 27.85
C ALA A 145 10.19 -15.28 27.57
N VAL A 146 10.69 -15.01 26.36
CA VAL A 146 12.04 -15.38 25.90
C VAL A 146 12.76 -14.15 25.33
N PRO A 147 14.10 -14.09 25.35
CA PRO A 147 14.85 -12.98 24.72
C PRO A 147 14.53 -12.85 23.23
N ILE A 148 14.42 -11.61 22.73
CA ILE A 148 14.09 -11.35 21.32
C ILE A 148 15.16 -11.91 20.37
N GLU A 149 16.41 -11.95 20.82
CA GLU A 149 17.57 -12.46 20.07
C GLU A 149 17.46 -13.96 19.78
N GLU A 150 16.62 -14.68 20.53
CA GLU A 150 16.37 -16.10 20.34
C GLU A 150 15.20 -16.38 19.39
N ILE A 151 14.49 -15.33 18.96
CA ILE A 151 13.38 -15.43 18.01
C ILE A 151 13.91 -15.24 16.60
N THR A 152 13.48 -16.10 15.70
CA THR A 152 13.74 -15.97 14.27
C THR A 152 12.43 -15.86 13.50
N SER A 153 12.49 -15.27 12.31
CA SER A 153 11.37 -15.26 11.37
C SER A 153 11.70 -16.14 10.16
N LYS A 154 10.67 -16.73 9.56
CA LYS A 154 10.75 -17.32 8.22
C LYS A 154 9.35 -17.42 7.63
N ALA A 155 9.17 -16.86 6.43
CA ALA A 155 7.94 -16.97 5.65
C ALA A 155 6.66 -16.55 6.40
N GLY A 156 6.74 -15.48 7.21
CA GLY A 156 5.61 -14.96 7.97
C GLY A 156 5.27 -15.74 9.24
N ILE A 157 6.21 -16.56 9.72
CA ILE A 157 6.10 -17.33 10.96
C ILE A 157 7.30 -16.98 11.84
N LEU A 158 7.05 -16.80 13.13
CA LEU A 158 8.06 -16.62 14.16
C LEU A 158 8.37 -17.97 14.81
N TYR A 159 9.63 -18.19 15.15
CA TYR A 159 10.13 -19.41 15.75
C TYR A 159 11.02 -19.08 16.94
N HIS A 160 10.91 -19.89 18.00
CA HIS A 160 11.84 -19.94 19.10
C HIS A 160 12.36 -21.38 19.24
N GLU A 161 13.56 -21.61 18.68
CA GLU A 161 14.15 -22.94 18.51
C GLU A 161 14.32 -23.70 19.84
N LYS A 162 14.81 -23.03 20.88
CA LYS A 162 15.11 -23.68 22.17
C LYS A 162 13.88 -24.28 22.84
N SER A 163 12.71 -23.68 22.66
CA SER A 163 11.46 -24.21 23.22
C SER A 163 10.58 -24.93 22.20
N GLY A 164 11.00 -25.00 20.92
CA GLY A 164 10.17 -25.52 19.82
C GLY A 164 8.88 -24.74 19.55
N ARG A 165 8.73 -23.52 20.09
CA ARG A 165 7.52 -22.71 19.88
C ARG A 165 7.56 -22.02 18.53
N ASN A 166 6.42 -21.95 17.87
CA ASN A 166 6.23 -21.16 16.67
C ASN A 166 4.83 -20.55 16.64
N GLY A 167 4.66 -19.49 15.86
CA GLY A 167 3.37 -18.83 15.66
C GLY A 167 3.40 -17.93 14.44
N THR A 168 2.25 -17.79 13.79
CA THR A 168 2.07 -16.92 12.62
C THR A 168 2.15 -15.44 13.01
N TYR A 169 2.40 -14.55 12.05
CA TYR A 169 2.40 -13.11 12.34
C TYR A 169 1.04 -12.61 12.82
N GLY A 170 -0.06 -13.20 12.33
CA GLY A 170 -1.42 -12.87 12.76
C GLY A 170 -1.62 -12.95 14.27
N GLU A 171 -1.10 -14.00 14.91
CA GLU A 171 -1.19 -14.21 16.37
C GLU A 171 -0.54 -13.09 17.18
N PHE A 172 0.44 -12.39 16.61
CA PHE A 172 1.19 -11.32 17.28
C PHE A 172 0.82 -9.92 16.81
N ALA A 173 -0.01 -9.79 15.75
CA ALA A 173 -0.26 -8.53 15.07
C ALA A 173 -0.83 -7.44 16.00
N THR A 174 -1.87 -7.77 16.76
CA THR A 174 -2.53 -6.85 17.70
C THR A 174 -1.54 -6.37 18.77
N LYS A 175 -0.79 -7.28 19.37
CA LYS A 175 0.23 -6.91 20.38
C LYS A 175 1.36 -6.09 19.77
N ALA A 176 1.82 -6.46 18.57
CA ALA A 176 2.87 -5.75 17.85
C ALA A 176 2.47 -4.31 17.52
N SER A 177 1.23 -4.04 17.11
CA SER A 177 0.77 -2.66 16.82
C SER A 177 0.78 -1.72 18.02
N ALA A 178 0.76 -2.26 19.24
CA ALA A 178 0.82 -1.48 20.48
C ALA A 178 2.26 -1.21 20.95
N ILE A 179 3.26 -1.88 20.35
CA ILE A 179 4.66 -1.72 20.71
C ILE A 179 5.19 -0.40 20.13
N PRO A 180 5.93 0.41 20.92
CA PRO A 180 6.57 1.61 20.40
C PRO A 180 7.49 1.30 19.22
N VAL A 181 7.43 2.13 18.18
CA VAL A 181 8.25 1.95 16.99
C VAL A 181 9.74 2.02 17.39
N PRO A 182 10.56 1.00 17.10
CA PRO A 182 11.98 1.00 17.41
C PRO A 182 12.70 2.13 16.66
N LYS A 183 13.60 2.81 17.36
CA LYS A 183 14.41 3.91 16.78
C LYS A 183 15.39 3.42 15.72
N GLU A 184 15.88 2.20 15.89
CA GLU A 184 16.86 1.58 15.00
C GLU A 184 16.44 0.16 14.66
N VAL A 185 16.62 -0.22 13.40
CA VAL A 185 16.35 -1.57 12.90
C VAL A 185 17.44 -1.99 11.94
N LYS A 186 17.86 -3.24 12.04
CA LYS A 186 18.85 -3.82 11.14
C LYS A 186 18.14 -4.31 9.87
N LEU A 187 18.58 -3.80 8.73
CA LEU A 187 18.13 -4.27 7.41
C LEU A 187 18.91 -5.53 7.01
N LYS A 188 18.28 -6.41 6.22
CA LYS A 188 18.95 -7.56 5.62
C LYS A 188 20.13 -7.11 4.73
N ALA A 189 21.18 -7.93 4.63
CA ALA A 189 22.20 -7.69 3.62
C ALA A 189 21.68 -8.14 2.25
N VAL A 190 22.17 -7.51 1.17
CA VAL A 190 21.75 -7.84 -0.21
C VAL A 190 21.97 -9.33 -0.55
N LYS A 191 23.02 -9.93 0.02
CA LYS A 191 23.30 -11.36 -0.14
C LYS A 191 22.21 -12.28 0.43
N ASP A 192 21.44 -11.80 1.41
CA ASP A 192 20.42 -12.57 2.12
C ASP A 192 19.02 -12.37 1.53
N PHE A 193 18.89 -11.55 0.47
CA PHE A 193 17.60 -11.30 -0.18
C PHE A 193 17.08 -12.52 -0.93
N LYS A 194 15.77 -12.74 -0.84
CA LYS A 194 15.05 -13.86 -1.46
C LYS A 194 13.95 -13.39 -2.41
N VAL A 195 13.09 -12.47 -1.97
CA VAL A 195 11.95 -11.95 -2.73
C VAL A 195 12.44 -11.00 -3.82
N VAL A 196 13.26 -10.01 -3.48
CA VAL A 196 13.70 -8.97 -4.43
C VAL A 196 14.64 -9.50 -5.50
N ARG A 197 15.38 -10.58 -5.21
CA ARG A 197 16.32 -11.19 -6.18
C ARG A 197 15.66 -12.20 -7.12
N THR A 198 14.38 -12.52 -6.91
CA THR A 198 13.65 -13.47 -7.74
C THR A 198 12.56 -12.77 -8.51
N SER A 199 12.37 -13.18 -9.77
CA SER A 199 11.27 -12.66 -10.59
C SER A 199 9.94 -13.07 -9.98
N GLN A 200 9.05 -12.11 -9.77
CA GLN A 200 7.70 -12.33 -9.27
C GLN A 200 6.67 -11.98 -10.34
N LYS A 201 5.52 -12.68 -10.29
CA LYS A 201 4.39 -12.34 -11.15
C LYS A 201 3.83 -10.97 -10.76
N ASN A 202 3.46 -10.18 -11.77
CA ASN A 202 2.83 -8.87 -11.56
C ASN A 202 1.46 -9.04 -10.88
N VAL A 203 1.26 -8.41 -9.73
CA VAL A 203 0.03 -8.51 -8.94
C VAL A 203 -1.19 -7.93 -9.65
N GLU A 204 -0.99 -6.92 -10.50
CA GLU A 204 -2.03 -6.31 -11.34
C GLU A 204 -2.07 -6.90 -12.76
N GLY A 205 -1.19 -7.84 -13.08
CA GLY A 205 -0.99 -8.34 -14.45
C GLY A 205 -2.28 -8.80 -15.12
N THR A 206 -3.08 -9.63 -14.43
CA THR A 206 -4.38 -10.10 -14.94
C THR A 206 -5.35 -8.96 -15.21
N LYS A 207 -5.40 -7.94 -14.34
CA LYS A 207 -6.29 -6.79 -14.51
C LYS A 207 -5.86 -5.95 -15.71
N ILE A 208 -4.55 -5.71 -15.86
CA ILE A 208 -3.97 -4.96 -16.98
C ILE A 208 -4.32 -5.62 -18.31
N ILE A 209 -4.03 -6.93 -18.46
CA ILE A 209 -4.27 -7.63 -19.73
C ILE A 209 -5.76 -7.79 -20.07
N SER A 210 -6.64 -7.75 -19.06
CA SER A 210 -8.10 -7.82 -19.26
C SER A 210 -8.77 -6.44 -19.38
N GLY A 211 -7.99 -5.35 -19.34
CA GLY A 211 -8.54 -3.99 -19.45
C GLY A 211 -9.50 -3.61 -18.33
N LYS A 212 -9.35 -4.23 -17.14
CA LYS A 212 -10.22 -3.93 -15.99
C LYS A 212 -9.97 -2.55 -15.38
N PRO A 213 -8.72 -2.10 -15.19
CA PRO A 213 -8.46 -0.74 -14.75
C PRO A 213 -8.86 0.23 -15.85
N LEU A 214 -9.58 1.29 -15.50
CA LEU A 214 -9.74 2.44 -16.39
C LEU A 214 -8.47 3.27 -16.30
N PHE A 215 -7.66 3.29 -17.36
CA PHE A 215 -6.65 4.34 -17.51
C PHE A 215 -7.34 5.61 -18.01
N GLY A 216 -6.78 6.79 -17.74
CA GLY A 216 -7.40 8.06 -18.16
C GLY A 216 -7.66 8.15 -19.67
N LEU A 217 -6.91 7.38 -20.48
CA LEU A 217 -7.08 7.26 -21.92
C LEU A 217 -8.22 6.31 -22.34
N ASP A 218 -8.70 5.45 -21.44
CA ASP A 218 -9.75 4.47 -21.71
C ASP A 218 -11.16 5.05 -21.50
N TYR A 219 -11.26 6.34 -21.15
CA TYR A 219 -12.53 7.04 -21.01
C TYR A 219 -13.22 7.19 -22.37
N LYS A 220 -14.50 6.83 -22.45
CA LYS A 220 -15.35 7.05 -23.62
C LYS A 220 -16.61 7.78 -23.18
N HIS A 221 -17.02 8.78 -23.94
CA HIS A 221 -18.33 9.41 -23.79
C HIS A 221 -19.04 9.50 -25.15
N GLU A 222 -20.35 9.71 -25.12
CA GLU A 222 -21.14 9.86 -26.33
C GLU A 222 -20.62 11.06 -27.16
N GLY A 223 -20.42 10.85 -28.47
CA GLY A 223 -19.89 11.86 -29.38
C GLY A 223 -18.37 12.07 -29.33
N MET A 224 -17.62 11.32 -28.51
CA MET A 224 -16.16 11.43 -28.45
C MET A 224 -15.50 11.03 -29.78
N LEU A 225 -14.58 11.86 -30.27
CA LEU A 225 -13.77 11.59 -31.46
C LEU A 225 -12.36 11.14 -31.07
N ILE A 226 -11.72 10.32 -31.92
CA ILE A 226 -10.33 9.90 -31.75
C ILE A 226 -9.44 10.83 -32.59
N ALA A 227 -8.44 11.45 -31.96
CA ALA A 227 -7.42 12.24 -32.64
C ALA A 227 -6.14 11.41 -32.84
N MET A 228 -5.56 11.47 -34.03
CA MET A 228 -4.25 10.89 -34.33
C MET A 228 -3.26 12.00 -34.68
N ILE A 229 -2.05 11.93 -34.12
CA ILE A 229 -1.00 12.94 -34.32
C ILE A 229 -0.08 12.48 -35.47
N HIS A 230 0.13 13.35 -36.46
CA HIS A 230 1.18 13.16 -37.46
C HIS A 230 2.43 13.94 -37.04
N HIS A 231 3.50 13.23 -36.69
CA HIS A 231 4.74 13.84 -36.22
C HIS A 231 5.62 14.34 -37.39
N PRO A 232 6.43 15.39 -37.19
CA PRO A 232 7.50 15.73 -38.12
C PRO A 232 8.50 14.57 -38.27
N PRO A 233 9.17 14.45 -39.42
CA PRO A 233 10.09 13.33 -39.68
C PRO A 233 11.32 13.32 -38.78
N ALA A 234 11.64 14.44 -38.14
CA ALA A 234 12.75 14.55 -37.19
C ALA A 234 12.42 15.48 -36.01
N PHE A 235 13.05 15.19 -34.87
CA PHE A 235 12.96 16.01 -33.66
C PHE A 235 13.43 17.44 -33.90
N GLY A 236 12.74 18.43 -33.31
CA GLY A 236 13.07 19.85 -33.43
C GLY A 236 12.52 20.55 -34.68
N MET A 237 11.99 19.82 -35.66
CA MET A 237 11.31 20.43 -36.81
C MET A 237 9.98 21.05 -36.40
N LYS A 238 9.68 22.23 -36.95
CA LYS A 238 8.41 22.95 -36.75
C LYS A 238 7.53 22.83 -37.98
N LEU A 239 6.24 22.58 -37.77
CA LEU A 239 5.25 22.60 -38.85
C LEU A 239 5.15 24.02 -39.41
N LYS A 240 5.44 24.18 -40.71
CA LYS A 240 5.27 25.46 -41.41
C LYS A 240 3.84 25.62 -41.93
N SER A 241 3.37 24.63 -42.66
CA SER A 241 2.03 24.58 -43.25
C SER A 241 1.69 23.14 -43.65
N PHE A 242 0.41 22.86 -43.92
CA PHE A 242 -0.08 21.60 -44.47
C PHE A 242 -1.31 21.87 -45.36
N ASP A 243 -1.58 20.95 -46.29
CA ASP A 243 -2.85 20.87 -47.02
C ASP A 243 -3.62 19.63 -46.57
N ALA A 244 -4.81 19.83 -46.00
CA ALA A 244 -5.67 18.76 -45.51
C ALA A 244 -6.77 18.35 -46.50
N SER A 245 -6.83 18.94 -47.69
CA SER A 245 -7.95 18.77 -48.63
C SER A 245 -8.21 17.33 -49.02
N ALA A 246 -7.16 16.52 -49.16
CA ALA A 246 -7.29 15.10 -49.46
C ALA A 246 -7.75 14.30 -48.23
N ALA A 247 -7.15 14.55 -47.06
CA ALA A 247 -7.46 13.84 -45.82
C ALA A 247 -8.90 14.07 -45.34
N LEU A 248 -9.42 15.30 -45.46
CA LEU A 248 -10.80 15.65 -45.09
C LEU A 248 -11.86 14.94 -45.95
N LYS A 249 -11.51 14.43 -47.13
CA LYS A 249 -12.41 13.65 -47.99
C LYS A 249 -12.42 12.16 -47.63
N MET A 250 -11.50 11.71 -46.77
CA MET A 250 -11.42 10.31 -46.39
C MET A 250 -12.57 9.94 -45.42
N PRO A 251 -13.15 8.73 -45.54
CA PRO A 251 -14.21 8.28 -44.63
C PRO A 251 -13.77 8.34 -43.16
N GLY A 252 -14.64 8.84 -42.28
CA GLY A 252 -14.41 8.89 -40.84
C GLY A 252 -13.58 10.08 -40.34
N ILE A 253 -12.94 10.85 -41.23
CA ILE A 253 -12.21 12.06 -40.84
C ILE A 253 -13.21 13.21 -40.63
N LYS A 254 -13.25 13.73 -39.40
CA LYS A 254 -14.10 14.87 -39.04
C LYS A 254 -13.39 16.21 -39.15
N ASN A 255 -12.09 16.26 -38.86
CA ASN A 255 -11.30 17.49 -38.93
C ASN A 255 -9.80 17.17 -39.04
N VAL A 256 -9.02 18.11 -39.58
CA VAL A 256 -7.55 18.08 -39.61
C VAL A 256 -7.05 19.49 -39.30
N PHE A 257 -6.28 19.64 -38.23
CA PHE A 257 -5.80 20.93 -37.75
C PHE A 257 -4.41 20.80 -37.13
N SER A 258 -3.68 21.92 -37.08
CA SER A 258 -2.40 21.99 -36.37
C SER A 258 -2.61 22.30 -34.89
N LEU A 259 -1.85 21.64 -34.02
CA LEU A 259 -1.66 22.03 -32.62
C LEU A 259 -0.48 23.02 -32.54
N LYS A 260 -0.64 24.12 -31.81
CA LYS A 260 0.41 25.11 -31.54
C LYS A 260 1.20 24.74 -30.29
#